data_AF-K9MZU2-F1
#
_entry.id   AF-K9MZU2-F1
#
_cell.length_a   1.000
_cell.length_b   1.000
_cell.length_c   1.000
_cell.angle_alpha   90.00
_cell.angle_beta   90.00
_cell.angle_gamma   90.00
#
_symmetry.space_group_name_H-M   'P 1'
#
loop_
_entity.id
_entity.type
_entity.pdbx_description
1 polymer ?
#
loop_
_entity_poly.entity_id
_entity_poly.type
_entity_poly.pdbx_seq_one_letter_code
_entity_poly.pdbx_strand_id
1 'polypeptide(L)'
;AILSLTGETVSIRGAGRTDSGVHAMGQVMHADLSKEWKVYTLRNALNAHLRLASDRVAILDIVEVDQSFDARFSAIRRHYLYRIIARRAPLALEAGRAWWVPKDMDHEVMHAAAQTLVGRHDFTTFRSAHCQANSPVR
;
A
#
# COMPACT_ATOMS: atom_id res chain seq x y z
N ALA A 1 2.61 17.49 -5.16
CA ALA A 1 2.88 17.96 -3.78
C ALA A 1 4.33 18.40 -3.58
N ILE A 2 5.33 17.51 -3.67
CA ILE A 2 6.75 17.88 -3.46
C ILE A 2 7.19 19.00 -4.42
N LEU A 3 6.99 18.82 -5.73
CA LEU A 3 7.31 19.85 -6.74
C LEU A 3 6.64 21.20 -6.42
N SER A 4 5.35 21.18 -6.07
CA SER A 4 4.58 22.38 -5.75
C SER A 4 5.09 23.11 -4.50
N LEU A 5 5.62 22.39 -3.52
CA LEU A 5 6.12 22.94 -2.26
C LEU A 5 7.58 23.41 -2.37
N THR A 6 8.41 22.62 -3.06
CA THR A 6 9.87 22.75 -3.04
C THR A 6 10.42 23.40 -4.30
N GLY A 7 9.70 23.33 -5.42
CA GLY A 7 10.22 23.62 -6.76
C GLY A 7 11.06 22.50 -7.37
N GLU A 8 11.25 21.39 -6.65
CA GLU A 8 12.15 20.30 -7.04
C GLU A 8 11.38 19.16 -7.72
N THR A 9 11.91 18.67 -8.83
CA THR A 9 11.47 17.41 -9.43
C THR A 9 12.30 16.28 -8.83
N VAL A 10 11.66 15.45 -7.99
CA VAL A 10 12.32 14.35 -7.29
C VAL A 10 11.76 13.00 -7.70
N SER A 11 12.59 11.97 -7.62
CA SER A 11 12.13 10.58 -7.76
C SER A 11 11.56 10.10 -6.42
N ILE A 12 10.39 9.44 -6.46
CA ILE A 12 9.74 8.88 -5.28
C ILE A 12 9.77 7.37 -5.40
N ARG A 13 10.28 6.70 -4.37
CA ARG A 13 10.37 5.24 -4.31
C ARG A 13 9.52 4.70 -3.17
N GLY A 14 8.53 3.86 -3.52
CA GLY A 14 7.65 3.20 -2.56
C GLY A 14 8.09 1.79 -2.17
N ALA A 15 7.67 1.35 -0.99
CA ALA A 15 7.98 0.01 -0.45
C ALA A 15 7.38 -1.14 -1.27
N GLY A 16 6.27 -0.87 -1.95
CA GLY A 16 5.64 -1.77 -2.91
C GLY A 16 4.78 -1.01 -3.91
N ARG A 17 4.46 -1.65 -5.04
CA ARG A 17 3.50 -1.12 -6.02
C ARG A 17 2.11 -1.69 -5.69
N THR A 18 1.09 -0.84 -5.71
CA THR A 18 -0.32 -1.23 -5.65
C THR A 18 -0.92 -1.18 -7.06
N ASP A 19 -1.79 -2.14 -7.39
CA ASP A 19 -2.54 -2.10 -8.65
C ASP A 19 -3.72 -1.11 -8.56
N SER A 20 -4.27 -0.74 -9.71
CA SER A 20 -5.41 0.18 -9.79
C SER A 20 -6.59 -0.31 -8.96
N GLY A 21 -7.10 0.57 -8.08
CA GLY A 21 -8.21 0.26 -7.17
C GLY A 21 -7.80 -0.36 -5.83
N VAL A 22 -6.52 -0.72 -5.64
CA VAL A 22 -6.01 -1.19 -4.35
C VAL A 22 -5.69 0.00 -3.44
N HIS A 23 -6.12 -0.10 -2.19
CA HIS A 23 -5.90 0.92 -1.16
C HIS A 23 -4.61 0.65 -0.38
N ALA A 24 -4.10 1.66 0.32
CA ALA A 24 -2.98 1.51 1.24
C ALA A 24 -3.26 2.25 2.55
N MET A 25 -2.99 1.58 3.67
CA MET A 25 -3.03 2.19 5.02
C MET A 25 -1.63 2.52 5.56
N GLY A 26 -0.59 1.82 5.07
CA GLY A 26 0.79 1.93 5.57
C GLY A 26 1.82 1.84 4.46
N GLN A 27 1.54 2.48 3.31
CA GLN A 27 2.54 2.60 2.25
C GLN A 27 3.67 3.50 2.73
N VAL A 28 4.90 3.02 2.64
CA VAL A 28 6.11 3.80 2.94
C VAL A 28 6.73 4.24 1.62
N MET A 29 7.13 5.51 1.54
CA MET A 29 7.86 6.08 0.42
C MET A 29 9.05 6.88 0.92
N HIS A 30 10.11 6.96 0.13
CA HIS A 30 11.22 7.88 0.37
C HIS A 30 11.48 8.75 -0.86
N ALA A 31 12.05 9.93 -0.61
CA ALA A 31 12.53 10.88 -1.60
C ALA A 31 13.64 11.72 -0.97
N ASP A 32 14.62 12.10 -1.79
CA ASP A 32 15.70 12.98 -1.37
C ASP A 32 15.33 14.44 -1.68
N LEU A 33 15.51 15.34 -0.70
CA LEU A 33 15.24 16.77 -0.84
C LEU A 33 16.56 17.54 -0.66
N SER A 34 16.76 18.62 -1.42
CA SER A 34 18.03 19.37 -1.39
C SER A 34 18.30 20.14 -0.10
N LYS A 35 17.26 20.43 0.69
CA LYS A 35 17.37 21.16 1.95
C LYS A 35 16.72 20.41 3.10
N GLU A 36 17.19 20.72 4.30
CA GLU A 36 16.57 20.24 5.52
C GLU A 36 15.20 20.87 5.75
N TRP A 37 14.30 20.07 6.30
CA TRP A 37 12.96 20.50 6.67
C TRP A 37 12.63 20.07 8.09
N LYS A 38 11.96 20.94 8.84
CA LYS A 38 11.25 20.50 10.04
C LYS A 38 10.15 19.54 9.62
N VAL A 39 10.24 18.29 10.07
CA VAL A 39 9.32 17.18 9.77
C VAL A 39 7.84 17.58 9.82
N TYR A 40 7.43 18.22 10.92
CA TYR A 40 6.04 18.68 11.11
C TYR A 40 5.60 19.66 10.01
N THR A 41 6.44 20.63 9.67
CA THR A 41 6.16 21.63 8.64
C THR A 41 6.07 20.99 7.26
N LEU A 42 7.01 20.11 6.92
CA LEU A 42 7.01 19.40 5.63
C LEU A 42 5.74 18.57 5.47
N ARG A 43 5.39 17.77 6.48
CA ARG A 43 4.20 16.91 6.45
C ARG A 43 2.93 17.71 6.22
N ASN A 44 2.73 18.78 6.98
CA ASN A 44 1.52 19.61 6.86
C ASN A 44 1.46 20.35 5.53
N ALA A 45 2.59 20.89 5.05
CA ALA A 45 2.65 21.59 3.78
C ALA A 45 2.38 20.65 2.60
N LEU A 46 2.97 19.44 2.59
CA LEU A 46 2.70 18.44 1.56
C LEU A 46 1.23 18.01 1.56
N ASN A 47 0.63 17.77 2.74
CA ASN A 47 -0.80 17.47 2.85
C ASN A 47 -1.68 18.64 2.35
N ALA A 48 -1.30 19.89 2.59
CA ALA A 48 -2.02 21.04 2.05
C ALA A 48 -1.99 21.06 0.51
N HIS A 49 -0.83 20.78 -0.11
CA HIS A 49 -0.72 20.68 -1.57
C HIS A 49 -1.48 19.48 -2.15
N LEU A 50 -1.48 18.32 -1.49
CA LEU A 50 -2.29 17.16 -1.90
C LEU A 50 -3.78 17.51 -1.89
N ARG A 51 -4.25 18.20 -0.84
CA ARG A 51 -5.64 18.67 -0.75
C ARG A 51 -5.99 19.66 -1.86
N LEU A 52 -5.12 20.62 -2.17
CA LEU A 52 -5.33 21.59 -3.25
C LEU A 52 -5.42 20.90 -4.63
N ALA A 53 -4.64 19.83 -4.84
CA ALA A 53 -4.71 19.01 -6.03
C ALA A 53 -5.94 18.09 -6.09
N SER A 54 -6.77 18.05 -5.03
CA SER A 54 -7.87 17.10 -4.87
C SER A 54 -7.42 15.63 -4.91
N ASP A 55 -6.16 15.37 -4.56
CA ASP A 55 -5.62 14.01 -4.46
C ASP A 55 -6.18 13.31 -3.22
N ARG A 56 -6.57 12.04 -3.37
CA ARG A 56 -7.05 11.20 -2.26
C ARG A 56 -5.90 10.48 -1.56
N VAL A 57 -4.86 11.23 -1.20
CA VAL A 57 -3.65 10.75 -0.51
C VAL A 57 -3.41 11.61 0.72
N ALA A 58 -3.04 10.98 1.83
CA ALA A 58 -2.65 11.67 3.05
C ALA A 58 -1.31 11.13 3.55
N ILE A 59 -0.41 12.04 3.89
CA ILE A 59 0.87 11.73 4.53
C ILE A 59 0.62 11.72 6.04
N LEU A 60 0.68 10.52 6.61
CA LEU A 60 0.41 10.30 8.04
C LEU A 60 1.58 10.75 8.90
N ASP A 61 2.80 10.43 8.47
CA ASP A 61 4.04 10.68 9.19
C ASP A 61 5.21 10.92 8.21
N ILE A 62 6.27 11.57 8.70
CA ILE A 62 7.54 11.76 8.00
C ILE A 62 8.67 11.51 9.00
N VAL A 63 9.69 10.79 8.57
CA VAL A 63 10.89 10.52 9.38
C VAL A 63 12.11 10.79 8.52
N GLU A 64 13.10 11.48 9.08
CA GLU A 64 14.42 11.60 8.48
C GLU A 64 15.16 10.27 8.63
N VAL A 65 15.76 9.81 7.54
CA VAL A 65 16.42 8.51 7.45
C VAL A 65 17.84 8.69 6.92
N ASP A 66 18.68 7.71 7.17
CA ASP A 66 20.03 7.70 6.64
C ASP A 66 20.04 7.46 5.11
N GLN A 67 21.14 7.84 4.45
CA GLN A 67 21.29 7.72 2.99
C GLN A 67 21.26 6.29 2.45
N SER A 68 21.41 5.27 3.31
CA SER A 68 21.34 3.87 2.91
C SER A 68 19.92 3.30 2.93
N PHE A 69 18.95 4.04 3.49
CA PHE A 69 17.56 3.62 3.51
C PHE A 69 16.96 3.61 2.10
N ASP A 70 16.35 2.49 1.71
CA ASP A 70 15.49 2.40 0.53
C ASP A 70 14.17 1.75 0.94
N ALA A 71 13.06 2.48 0.79
CA ALA A 71 11.73 2.01 1.19
C ALA A 71 11.38 0.60 0.67
N ARG A 72 11.87 0.20 -0.51
CA ARG A 72 11.62 -1.12 -1.10
C ARG A 72 12.56 -2.18 -0.58
N PHE A 73 13.87 -1.88 -0.53
CA PHE A 73 14.88 -2.89 -0.20
C PHE A 73 15.11 -3.04 1.31
N SER A 74 14.92 -1.98 2.09
CA SER A 74 14.96 -2.03 3.55
C SER A 74 13.69 -2.66 4.16
N ALA A 75 12.62 -2.84 3.39
CA ALA A 75 11.38 -3.46 3.87
C ALA A 75 11.53 -4.98 4.10
N ILE A 76 11.37 -5.40 5.36
CA ILE A 76 11.47 -6.81 5.78
C ILE A 76 10.23 -7.62 5.39
N ARG A 77 9.04 -7.02 5.47
CA ARG A 77 7.75 -7.69 5.19
C ARG A 77 6.71 -6.69 4.70
N ARG A 78 5.71 -7.20 3.97
CA ARG A 78 4.51 -6.45 3.58
C ARG A 78 3.28 -7.20 4.08
N HIS A 79 2.27 -6.44 4.51
CA HIS A 79 1.02 -6.97 5.04
C HIS A 79 -0.13 -6.47 4.17
N TYR A 80 -1.08 -7.37 3.88
CA TYR A 80 -2.26 -7.06 3.06
C TYR A 80 -3.51 -7.44 3.84
N LEU A 81 -4.54 -6.60 3.74
CA LEU A 81 -5.87 -6.87 4.27
C LEU A 81 -6.85 -6.90 3.10
N TYR A 82 -7.50 -8.05 2.90
CA TYR A 82 -8.61 -8.18 1.97
C TYR A 82 -9.92 -8.22 2.77
N ARG A 83 -10.85 -7.32 2.48
CA ARG A 83 -12.15 -7.23 3.18
C ARG A 83 -13.24 -7.85 2.31
N ILE A 84 -13.88 -8.90 2.81
CA ILE A 84 -15.05 -9.54 2.19
C ILE A 84 -16.23 -9.33 3.11
N ILE A 85 -17.37 -8.88 2.56
CA ILE A 85 -18.62 -8.77 3.31
C ILE A 85 -19.65 -9.68 2.65
N ALA A 86 -19.89 -10.81 3.32
CA ALA A 86 -20.82 -11.86 2.91
C ALA A 86 -22.21 -11.58 3.50
N ARG A 87 -23.11 -11.00 2.70
CA ARG A 87 -24.52 -10.76 3.08
C ARG A 87 -25.38 -10.48 1.86
N ARG A 88 -26.70 -10.71 1.97
CA ARG A 88 -27.65 -10.45 0.87
C ARG A 88 -27.76 -8.97 0.47
N ALA A 89 -27.80 -8.06 1.44
CA ALA A 89 -27.98 -6.64 1.16
C ALA A 89 -26.68 -6.00 0.64
N PRO A 90 -26.74 -5.15 -0.40
CA PRO A 90 -25.56 -4.49 -0.96
C PRO A 90 -24.85 -3.57 0.05
N LEU A 91 -23.61 -3.19 -0.27
CA LEU A 91 -22.81 -2.29 0.56
C LEU A 91 -23.11 -0.84 0.19
N ALA A 92 -23.60 -0.05 1.13
CA ALA A 92 -23.71 1.39 0.98
C ALA A 92 -22.42 2.09 1.42
N LEU A 93 -22.00 1.86 2.66
CA LEU A 93 -20.81 2.50 3.22
C LEU A 93 -19.54 1.93 2.58
N GLU A 94 -19.35 0.61 2.62
CA GLU A 94 -18.11 -0.05 2.19
C GLU A 94 -18.03 -0.29 0.66
N ALA A 95 -18.92 0.34 -0.11
CA ALA A 95 -18.84 0.33 -1.57
C ALA A 95 -17.45 0.80 -2.03
N GLY A 96 -16.80 0.02 -2.88
CA GLY A 96 -15.43 0.27 -3.35
C GLY A 96 -14.33 0.01 -2.32
N ARG A 97 -14.64 -0.40 -1.08
CA ARG A 97 -13.65 -0.69 -0.02
C ARG A 97 -13.62 -2.15 0.44
N ALA A 98 -14.67 -2.91 0.13
CA ALA A 98 -14.75 -4.33 0.40
C ALA A 98 -15.41 -5.06 -0.78
N TRP A 99 -15.07 -6.34 -0.95
CA TRP A 99 -15.76 -7.20 -1.90
C TRP A 99 -17.09 -7.66 -1.31
N TRP A 100 -18.18 -7.33 -1.98
CA TRP A 100 -19.51 -7.80 -1.62
C TRP A 100 -19.77 -9.18 -2.20
N VAL A 101 -20.16 -10.12 -1.35
CA VAL A 101 -20.54 -11.48 -1.74
C VAL A 101 -21.99 -11.73 -1.27
N PRO A 102 -22.97 -11.91 -2.18
CA PRO A 102 -24.38 -12.12 -1.81
C PRO A 102 -24.69 -13.57 -1.45
N LYS A 103 -23.78 -14.23 -0.73
CA LYS A 103 -23.88 -15.63 -0.30
C LYS A 103 -23.23 -15.79 1.06
N ASP A 104 -23.68 -16.79 1.81
CA ASP A 104 -23.04 -17.16 3.07
C ASP A 104 -21.67 -17.78 2.78
N MET A 105 -20.72 -17.52 3.68
CA MET A 105 -19.35 -18.01 3.59
C MET A 105 -18.94 -18.57 4.94
N ASP A 106 -18.39 -19.78 4.94
CA ASP A 106 -17.83 -20.39 6.13
C ASP A 106 -16.37 -19.94 6.30
N HIS A 107 -16.17 -18.95 7.17
CA HIS A 107 -14.85 -18.39 7.42
C HIS A 107 -13.91 -19.35 8.16
N GLU A 108 -14.45 -20.33 8.90
CA GLU A 108 -13.65 -21.34 9.60
C GLU A 108 -13.04 -22.31 8.59
N VAL A 109 -13.84 -22.76 7.62
CA VAL A 109 -13.34 -23.59 6.51
C VAL A 109 -12.30 -22.84 5.67
N MET A 110 -12.55 -21.57 5.38
CA MET A 110 -11.58 -20.72 4.68
C MET A 110 -10.28 -20.56 5.47
N HIS A 111 -10.38 -20.33 6.78
CA HIS A 111 -9.22 -20.19 7.66
C HIS A 111 -8.39 -21.48 7.71
N ALA A 112 -9.04 -22.63 7.88
CA ALA A 112 -8.39 -23.93 7.90
C ALA A 112 -7.66 -24.22 6.58
N ALA A 113 -8.29 -23.95 5.44
CA ALA A 113 -7.66 -24.09 4.13
C ALA A 113 -6.46 -23.14 3.96
N ALA A 114 -6.58 -21.88 4.40
CA ALA A 114 -5.52 -20.88 4.30
C ALA A 114 -4.27 -21.23 5.12
N GLN A 115 -4.39 -22.05 6.19
CA GLN A 115 -3.22 -22.49 6.97
C GLN A 115 -2.22 -23.28 6.12
N THR A 116 -2.68 -23.97 5.08
CA THR A 116 -1.81 -24.69 4.14
C THR A 116 -0.87 -23.78 3.35
N LEU A 117 -1.19 -22.48 3.28
CA LEU A 117 -0.40 -21.46 2.57
C LEU A 117 0.65 -20.80 3.48
N VAL A 118 0.64 -21.07 4.79
CA VAL A 118 1.61 -20.51 5.73
C VAL A 118 2.94 -21.24 5.58
N GLY A 119 4.03 -20.48 5.50
CA GLY A 119 5.39 -21.00 5.33
C GLY A 119 5.97 -20.70 3.96
N ARG A 120 7.01 -21.45 3.59
CA ARG A 120 7.75 -21.26 2.34
C ARG A 120 7.24 -22.22 1.27
N HIS A 121 6.63 -21.68 0.22
CA HIS A 121 5.95 -22.48 -0.82
C HIS A 121 6.22 -21.94 -2.22
N ASP A 122 6.01 -22.79 -3.22
CA ASP A 122 5.91 -22.36 -4.61
C ASP A 122 4.48 -21.84 -4.89
N PHE A 123 4.36 -20.53 -5.11
CA PHE A 123 3.08 -19.87 -5.38
C PHE A 123 2.78 -19.71 -6.88
N THR A 124 3.32 -20.57 -7.75
CA THR A 124 3.10 -20.50 -9.22
C THR A 124 1.62 -20.44 -9.58
N THR A 125 0.76 -21.23 -8.93
CA THR A 125 -0.69 -21.23 -9.20
C THR A 125 -1.38 -19.90 -8.86
N PHE A 126 -0.80 -19.11 -7.96
CA PHE A 126 -1.33 -17.80 -7.53
C PHE A 126 -0.68 -16.62 -8.26
N ARG A 127 0.24 -16.90 -9.18
CA ARG A 127 1.02 -15.88 -9.88
C ARG A 127 0.29 -15.42 -11.15
N SER A 128 0.23 -14.11 -11.36
CA SER A 128 -0.21 -13.55 -12.65
C SER A 128 0.73 -13.97 -13.78
N ALA A 129 0.19 -14.25 -14.96
CA ALA A 129 0.96 -14.56 -16.17
C ALA A 129 1.96 -13.46 -16.55
N HIS A 130 1.70 -12.21 -16.15
CA HIS A 130 2.57 -11.06 -16.40
C HIS A 130 3.60 -10.78 -15.30
N CYS A 131 3.67 -11.62 -14.26
CA CYS A 131 4.61 -11.40 -13.17
C CYS A 131 6.06 -11.63 -13.65
N GLN A 132 6.93 -10.64 -13.43
CA GLN A 132 8.34 -10.66 -13.85
C GLN A 132 9.30 -11.15 -12.75
N ALA A 133 8.79 -11.66 -11.63
CA ALA A 133 9.65 -12.17 -10.56
C ALA A 133 10.40 -13.44 -11.03
N ASN A 134 11.70 -13.49 -10.73
CA ASN A 134 12.57 -14.61 -11.13
C ASN A 134 12.23 -15.94 -10.44
N SER A 135 11.55 -15.89 -9.29
CA SER A 135 11.14 -17.09 -8.55
C SER A 135 9.70 -16.94 -8.04
N PRO A 136 8.86 -17.99 -8.17
CA PRO A 136 7.54 -18.05 -7.57
C PRO A 136 7.58 -18.44 -6.08
N VAL A 137 8.75 -18.81 -5.56
CA VAL A 137 8.91 -19.21 -4.16
C VAL A 137 8.90 -17.97 -3.26
N ARG A 138 8.06 -18.00 -2.23
CA ARG A 138 7.96 -16.98 -1.17
C ARG A 138 8.04 -17.64 0.20
#